data_AF-A0AAJ4IFH3-F1
#
_entry.id   AF-A0AAJ4IFH3-F1
#
_cell.length_a   1.000
_cell.length_b   1.000
_cell.length_c   1.000
_cell.angle_alpha   90.00
_cell.angle_beta   90.00
_cell.angle_gamma   90.00
#
_symmetry.space_group_name_H-M   'P 1'
#
loop_
_entity.id
_entity.type
_entity.pdbx_description
1 polymer ?
#
loop_
_entity_poly.entity_id
_entity_poly.type
_entity_poly.pdbx_seq_one_letter_code
_entity_poly.pdbx_strand_id
1 'polypeptide(L)'
;MLTKPSYLELVTKYNKAAAKAVAEGRQVYLHKGKSDVFRVFMKHGALSHPAIINRISKEHGIDTFKRQNRRDNFTKLCLWIAANVCLETRTFSSNGTQGQIAEAIEVDQSTVSRLLELMIKMRVIAPAFHGKHGQTAKGAGTVFDKNGIPFNNVYVVLDDFGYLAGSVAGLKLEMAFKNADQKAFLKTGWQLHERLLTVRNTLWEGTIERRTKNITTGCLKRTIAKITDRSRAVQIIFERMKKRGEDLLLNEFELDRIINARLRSCGFSA
;
A
#
# COMPACT_ATOMS: atom_id res chain seq x y z
N MET A 1 23.62 23.26 5.42
CA MET A 1 23.81 21.81 5.29
C MET A 1 22.46 21.14 5.49
N LEU A 2 21.94 20.41 4.51
CA LEU A 2 20.73 19.59 4.71
C LEU A 2 21.11 18.39 5.57
N THR A 3 20.63 18.35 6.81
CA THR A 3 20.81 17.21 7.71
C THR A 3 20.16 15.97 7.10
N LYS A 4 20.92 14.87 6.98
CA LYS A 4 20.36 13.60 6.52
C LYS A 4 19.26 13.18 7.50
N PRO A 5 18.09 12.75 7.01
CA PRO A 5 16.98 12.40 7.87
C PRO A 5 17.36 11.22 8.78
N SER A 6 16.90 11.26 10.03
CA SER A 6 17.18 10.22 11.00
C SER A 6 16.43 8.92 10.67
N TYR A 7 16.89 7.80 11.26
CA TYR A 7 16.20 6.51 11.11
C TYR A 7 14.73 6.61 11.54
N LEU A 8 14.47 7.27 12.67
CA LEU A 8 13.12 7.40 13.21
C LEU A 8 12.24 8.24 12.29
N GLU A 9 12.76 9.37 11.79
CA GLU A 9 12.04 10.25 10.85
C GLU A 9 11.62 9.52 9.58
N LEU A 10 12.51 8.71 8.98
CA LEU A 10 12.15 7.96 7.77
C LEU A 10 11.18 6.82 8.06
N VAL A 11 11.33 6.12 9.19
CA VAL A 11 10.42 5.05 9.57
C VAL A 11 9.01 5.60 9.83
N THR A 12 8.88 6.73 10.54
CA THR A 12 7.57 7.38 10.75
C THR A 12 7.01 7.96 9.47
N LYS A 13 7.85 8.50 8.56
CA LYS A 13 7.42 8.96 7.24
C LYS A 13 6.78 7.83 6.42
N TYR A 14 7.39 6.65 6.41
CA TYR A 14 6.96 5.57 5.53
C TYR A 14 5.96 4.60 6.13
N ASN A 15 5.89 4.48 7.46
CA ASN A 15 5.02 3.53 8.15
C ASN A 15 4.01 4.26 9.04
N LYS A 16 2.73 4.18 8.68
CA LYS A 16 1.64 4.85 9.41
C LYS A 16 1.47 4.34 10.85
N ALA A 17 1.71 3.06 11.09
CA ALA A 17 1.64 2.49 12.44
C ALA A 17 2.80 3.02 13.31
N ALA A 18 3.99 3.19 12.72
CA ALA A 18 5.11 3.87 13.37
C ALA A 18 4.78 5.34 13.68
N ALA A 19 4.24 6.10 12.72
CA ALA A 19 3.83 7.49 12.95
C ALA A 19 2.82 7.60 14.12
N LYS A 20 1.82 6.72 14.14
CA LYS A 20 0.82 6.66 15.20
C LYS A 20 1.44 6.33 16.56
N ALA A 21 2.33 5.33 16.62
CA ALA A 21 2.99 4.95 17.86
C ALA A 21 3.87 6.08 18.43
N VAL A 22 4.59 6.82 17.58
CA VAL A 22 5.36 8.00 18.03
C VAL A 22 4.44 9.11 18.54
N ALA A 23 3.32 9.38 17.87
CA ALA A 23 2.33 10.36 18.33
C ALA A 23 1.74 10.00 19.70
N GLU A 24 1.70 8.72 20.04
CA GLU A 24 1.27 8.20 21.35
C GLU A 24 2.42 8.09 22.38
N GLY A 25 3.62 8.62 22.07
CA GLY A 25 4.78 8.57 22.95
C GLY A 25 5.45 7.19 23.06
N ARG A 26 5.10 6.24 22.18
CA ARG A 26 5.66 4.89 22.19
C ARG A 26 6.95 4.80 21.37
N GLN A 27 7.88 3.97 21.82
CA GLN A 27 9.09 3.66 21.07
C GLN A 27 8.76 2.86 19.80
N VAL A 28 9.40 3.21 18.69
CA VAL A 28 9.19 2.57 17.39
C VAL A 28 10.49 1.98 16.88
N TYR A 29 10.45 0.66 16.67
CA TYR A 29 11.52 -0.07 16.00
C TYR A 29 10.94 -1.04 15.00
N LEU A 30 11.52 -1.09 13.81
CA LEU A 30 11.23 -2.18 12.88
C LEU A 30 11.79 -3.49 13.46
N HIS A 31 11.15 -4.61 13.14
CA HIS A 31 11.71 -5.93 13.43
C HIS A 31 13.18 -6.01 12.97
N LYS A 32 14.05 -6.66 13.75
CA LYS A 32 15.51 -6.65 13.55
C LYS A 32 15.94 -6.89 12.09
N GLY A 33 15.39 -7.92 11.44
CA GLY A 33 15.65 -8.21 10.02
C GLY A 33 15.25 -7.08 9.05
N LYS A 34 14.10 -6.42 9.29
CA LYS A 34 13.65 -5.25 8.52
C LYS A 34 14.55 -4.03 8.81
N SER A 35 14.88 -3.81 10.08
CA SER A 35 15.71 -2.68 10.51
C SER A 35 17.11 -2.72 9.90
N ASP A 36 17.75 -3.88 9.84
CA ASP A 36 19.10 -4.02 9.31
C ASP A 36 19.14 -3.68 7.80
N VAL A 37 18.19 -4.23 7.03
CA VAL A 37 18.03 -3.89 5.59
C VAL A 37 17.73 -2.40 5.41
N PHE A 38 16.81 -1.84 6.20
CA PHE A 38 16.43 -0.43 6.14
C PHE A 38 17.62 0.51 6.41
N ARG A 39 18.43 0.20 7.43
CA ARG A 39 19.62 1.00 7.79
C ARG A 39 20.68 0.97 6.69
N VAL A 40 20.89 -0.18 6.05
CA VAL A 40 21.82 -0.26 4.90
C VAL A 40 21.31 0.59 3.74
N PHE A 41 20.03 0.48 3.38
CA PHE A 41 19.44 1.31 2.33
C PHE A 41 19.53 2.81 2.65
N MET A 42 19.33 3.19 3.90
CA MET A 42 19.46 4.59 4.34
C MET A 42 20.91 5.11 4.23
N LYS A 43 21.89 4.27 4.57
CA LYS A 43 23.32 4.67 4.61
C LYS A 43 23.97 4.63 3.24
N HIS A 44 23.66 3.62 2.44
CA HIS A 44 24.39 3.28 1.21
C HIS A 44 23.51 3.29 -0.06
N GLY A 45 22.19 3.24 0.08
CA GLY A 45 21.27 3.05 -1.04
C GLY A 45 21.05 1.57 -1.38
N ALA A 46 19.92 1.27 -2.02
CA ALA A 46 19.47 -0.10 -2.30
C ALA A 46 20.21 -0.79 -3.46
N LEU A 47 21.04 -0.05 -4.19
CA LEU A 47 21.85 -0.54 -5.31
C LEU A 47 23.35 -0.35 -5.03
N SER A 48 23.75 -0.40 -3.77
CA SER A 48 25.14 -0.22 -3.37
C SER A 48 25.98 -1.49 -3.52
N HIS A 49 25.36 -2.66 -3.59
CA HIS A 49 26.09 -3.93 -3.64
C HIS A 49 26.46 -4.32 -5.08
N PRO A 50 27.77 -4.41 -5.44
CA PRO A 50 28.21 -4.59 -6.82
C PRO A 50 27.71 -5.88 -7.50
N ALA A 51 27.62 -6.98 -6.76
CA ALA A 51 27.13 -8.26 -7.27
C ALA A 51 25.72 -8.19 -7.88
N ILE A 52 24.86 -7.37 -7.27
CA ILE A 52 23.48 -7.18 -7.70
C ILE A 52 23.41 -6.21 -8.88
N ILE A 53 24.22 -5.15 -8.87
CA ILE A 53 24.35 -4.24 -10.02
C ILE A 53 24.80 -5.02 -11.26
N ASN A 54 25.75 -5.94 -11.12
CA ASN A 54 26.22 -6.78 -12.21
C ASN A 54 25.15 -7.73 -12.74
N ARG A 55 24.33 -8.33 -11.85
CA ARG A 55 23.18 -9.16 -12.26
C ARG A 55 22.13 -8.33 -13.03
N ILE A 56 21.79 -7.15 -12.50
CA ILE A 56 20.86 -6.21 -13.13
C ILE A 56 21.37 -5.74 -14.50
N SER A 57 22.66 -5.39 -14.59
CA SER A 57 23.27 -4.87 -15.81
C SER A 57 23.31 -5.91 -16.93
N LYS A 58 23.46 -7.19 -16.58
CA LYS A 58 23.45 -8.30 -17.56
C LYS A 58 22.04 -8.60 -18.07
N GLU A 59 21.02 -8.49 -17.24
CA GLU A 59 19.65 -8.89 -17.58
C GLU A 59 18.77 -7.75 -18.12
N HIS A 60 19.03 -6.49 -17.70
CA HIS A 60 18.13 -5.34 -17.94
C HIS A 60 18.83 -4.15 -18.61
N GLY A 61 20.08 -4.30 -19.04
CA GLY A 61 20.85 -3.27 -19.74
C GLY A 61 21.60 -2.30 -18.82
N ILE A 62 22.76 -1.83 -19.30
CA ILE A 62 23.73 -0.97 -18.58
C ILE A 62 23.12 0.38 -18.15
N ASP A 63 22.01 0.79 -18.77
CA ASP A 63 21.48 2.15 -18.68
C ASP A 63 20.37 2.33 -17.64
N THR A 64 19.82 1.23 -17.12
CA THR A 64 18.63 1.24 -16.26
C THR A 64 18.80 2.07 -14.99
N PHE A 65 20.02 2.18 -14.47
CA PHE A 65 20.36 2.99 -13.30
C PHE A 65 21.46 4.01 -13.57
N LYS A 66 21.66 4.47 -14.81
CA LYS A 66 22.65 5.53 -15.10
C LYS A 66 22.28 6.86 -14.46
N ARG A 67 20.99 7.19 -14.38
CA ARG A 67 20.51 8.46 -13.81
C ARG A 67 20.40 8.37 -12.29
N GLN A 68 21.04 9.30 -11.57
CA GLN A 68 21.04 9.36 -10.11
C GLN A 68 19.62 9.43 -9.53
N ASN A 69 18.75 10.29 -10.08
CA ASN A 69 17.35 10.41 -9.66
C ASN A 69 16.60 9.05 -9.68
N ARG A 70 16.87 8.19 -10.67
CA ARG A 70 16.25 6.86 -10.73
C ARG A 70 16.77 5.93 -9.63
N ARG A 71 18.06 6.02 -9.27
CA ARG A 71 18.63 5.28 -8.12
C ARG A 71 18.04 5.74 -6.79
N ASP A 72 17.85 7.05 -6.64
CA ASP A 72 17.28 7.64 -5.43
C ASP A 72 15.82 7.21 -5.27
N ASN A 73 15.01 7.29 -6.35
CA ASN A 73 13.62 6.84 -6.32
C ASN A 73 13.49 5.34 -6.05
N PHE A 74 14.37 4.52 -6.64
CA PHE A 74 14.42 3.08 -6.34
C PHE A 74 14.77 2.82 -4.87
N THR A 75 15.74 3.55 -4.32
CA THR A 75 16.12 3.45 -2.90
C THR A 75 14.97 3.87 -1.98
N LYS A 76 14.28 4.97 -2.27
CA LYS A 76 13.10 5.41 -1.50
C LYS A 76 11.99 4.35 -1.51
N LEU A 77 11.73 3.74 -2.67
CA LEU A 77 10.76 2.64 -2.77
C LEU A 77 11.20 1.41 -1.94
N CYS A 78 12.49 1.04 -1.99
CA CYS A 78 13.03 -0.04 -1.17
C CYS A 78 12.91 0.24 0.33
N LEU A 79 13.18 1.47 0.77
CA LEU A 79 12.97 1.89 2.16
C LEU A 79 11.50 1.77 2.56
N TRP A 80 10.58 2.22 1.71
CA TRP A 80 9.15 2.11 1.95
C TRP A 80 8.71 0.65 2.08
N ILE A 81 9.15 -0.24 1.17
CA ILE A 81 8.86 -1.68 1.23
C ILE A 81 9.45 -2.30 2.49
N ALA A 82 10.72 -2.02 2.82
CA ALA A 82 11.37 -2.56 4.01
C ALA A 82 10.67 -2.11 5.31
N ALA A 83 10.10 -0.90 5.35
CA ALA A 83 9.30 -0.43 6.48
C ALA A 83 7.93 -1.13 6.58
N ASN A 84 7.30 -1.45 5.45
CA ASN A 84 5.90 -1.89 5.39
C ASN A 84 5.70 -3.39 5.13
N VAL A 85 6.73 -4.13 4.74
CA VAL A 85 6.58 -5.58 4.48
C VAL A 85 6.11 -6.31 5.74
N CYS A 86 5.04 -7.10 5.59
CA CYS A 86 4.56 -8.03 6.61
C CYS A 86 5.45 -9.27 6.59
N LEU A 87 5.98 -9.68 7.75
CA LEU A 87 6.88 -10.84 7.81
C LEU A 87 6.15 -12.17 7.58
N GLU A 88 4.89 -12.27 8.01
CA GLU A 88 4.10 -13.51 7.94
C GLU A 88 3.61 -13.83 6.51
N THR A 89 3.39 -12.81 5.69
CA THR A 89 2.87 -12.94 4.33
C THR A 89 3.85 -12.49 3.26
N ARG A 90 4.95 -11.85 3.67
CA ARG A 90 5.92 -11.18 2.78
C ARG A 90 5.31 -10.07 1.93
N THR A 91 4.08 -9.62 2.23
CA THR A 91 3.38 -8.60 1.44
C THR A 91 3.55 -7.20 2.01
N PHE A 92 3.64 -6.21 1.13
CA PHE A 92 3.54 -4.79 1.52
C PHE A 92 2.26 -4.10 1.01
N SER A 93 1.50 -4.76 0.12
CA SER A 93 0.32 -4.19 -0.54
C SER A 93 -0.83 -3.79 0.39
N SER A 94 -0.88 -4.31 1.63
CA SER A 94 -1.87 -3.93 2.64
C SER A 94 -1.64 -2.53 3.23
N ASN A 95 -0.45 -1.95 3.07
CA ASN A 95 -0.09 -0.68 3.69
C ASN A 95 -0.34 0.55 2.80
N GLY A 96 -0.65 0.35 1.52
CA GLY A 96 -1.04 1.44 0.64
C GLY A 96 -1.16 1.06 -0.84
N THR A 97 -1.95 1.83 -1.57
CA THR A 97 -2.00 1.77 -3.05
C THR A 97 -0.74 2.35 -3.67
N GLN A 98 -0.48 2.09 -4.96
CA GLN A 98 0.66 2.72 -5.66
C GLN A 98 0.64 4.25 -5.56
N GLY A 99 -0.54 4.88 -5.58
CA GLY A 99 -0.67 6.34 -5.38
C GLY A 99 -0.26 6.79 -3.98
N GLN A 100 -0.63 6.04 -2.94
CA GLN A 100 -0.22 6.34 -1.56
C GLN A 100 1.28 6.10 -1.34
N ILE A 101 1.85 5.09 -2.00
CA ILE A 101 3.30 4.86 -2.02
C ILE A 101 3.99 6.06 -2.68
N ALA A 102 3.48 6.49 -3.84
CA ALA A 102 4.01 7.59 -4.62
C ALA A 102 4.02 8.91 -3.84
N GLU A 103 2.92 9.22 -3.15
CA GLU A 103 2.81 10.34 -2.23
C GLU A 103 3.86 10.25 -1.09
N ALA A 104 3.98 9.09 -0.44
CA ALA A 104 4.91 8.90 0.67
C ALA A 104 6.38 9.05 0.27
N ILE A 105 6.75 8.64 -0.95
CA ILE A 105 8.14 8.74 -1.44
C ILE A 105 8.38 9.97 -2.33
N GLU A 106 7.36 10.83 -2.51
CA GLU A 106 7.40 12.09 -3.27
C GLU A 106 7.77 11.90 -4.75
N VAL A 107 7.08 10.99 -5.42
CA VAL A 107 7.21 10.75 -6.87
C VAL A 107 5.84 10.53 -7.51
N ASP A 108 5.78 10.51 -8.84
CA ASP A 108 4.54 10.15 -9.53
C ASP A 108 4.19 8.67 -9.39
N GLN A 109 2.89 8.36 -9.38
CA GLN A 109 2.41 6.97 -9.41
C GLN A 109 2.98 6.20 -10.60
N SER A 110 3.13 6.84 -11.77
CA SER A 110 3.74 6.20 -12.94
C SER A 110 5.19 5.77 -12.69
N THR A 111 5.94 6.54 -11.89
CA THR A 111 7.31 6.20 -11.48
C THR A 111 7.31 4.99 -10.55
N VAL A 112 6.38 4.92 -9.58
CA VAL A 112 6.22 3.74 -8.72
C VAL A 112 5.90 2.50 -9.55
N SER A 113 4.97 2.58 -10.50
CA SER A 113 4.61 1.44 -11.37
C SER A 113 5.83 0.92 -12.13
N ARG A 114 6.59 1.80 -12.80
CA ARG A 114 7.81 1.43 -13.55
C ARG A 114 8.88 0.81 -12.64
N LEU A 115 9.02 1.30 -11.41
CA LEU A 115 9.98 0.75 -10.45
C LEU A 115 9.53 -0.63 -9.92
N LEU A 116 8.24 -0.84 -9.67
CA LEU A 116 7.71 -2.15 -9.29
C LEU A 116 7.86 -3.17 -10.41
N GLU A 117 7.57 -2.79 -11.66
CA GLU A 117 7.84 -3.64 -12.83
C GLU A 117 9.31 -4.02 -12.92
N LEU A 118 10.21 -3.06 -12.70
CA LEU A 118 11.64 -3.32 -12.67
C LEU A 118 12.02 -4.28 -11.53
N MET A 119 11.46 -4.11 -10.33
CA MET A 119 11.68 -5.02 -9.20
C MET A 119 11.21 -6.45 -9.48
N ILE A 120 10.11 -6.62 -10.22
CA ILE A 120 9.63 -7.94 -10.68
C ILE A 120 10.63 -8.54 -11.67
N LYS A 121 11.07 -7.75 -12.65
CA LYS A 121 12.09 -8.18 -13.62
C LYS A 121 13.42 -8.55 -12.95
N MET A 122 13.79 -7.84 -11.89
CA MET A 122 14.95 -8.13 -11.04
C MET A 122 14.75 -9.33 -10.10
N ARG A 123 13.55 -9.92 -10.05
CA ARG A 123 13.19 -11.03 -9.15
C ARG A 123 13.41 -10.72 -7.67
N VAL A 124 13.26 -9.45 -7.27
CA VAL A 124 13.29 -9.06 -5.85
C VAL A 124 11.87 -9.00 -5.25
N ILE A 125 10.85 -8.86 -6.10
CA ILE A 125 9.45 -9.04 -5.73
C ILE A 125 8.75 -9.89 -6.79
N ALA A 126 7.59 -10.44 -6.47
CA ALA A 126 6.73 -11.12 -7.44
C ALA A 126 5.25 -10.86 -7.16
N PRO A 127 4.34 -10.98 -8.15
CA PRO A 127 2.92 -11.10 -7.89
C PRO A 127 2.64 -12.34 -7.02
N ALA A 128 1.81 -12.20 -6.00
CA ALA A 128 1.42 -13.30 -5.12
C ALA A 128 0.54 -14.34 -5.83
N PHE A 129 -0.20 -13.93 -6.86
CA PHE A 129 -1.10 -14.76 -7.65
C PHE A 129 -0.83 -14.54 -9.13
N HIS A 130 -0.56 -15.61 -9.88
CA HIS A 130 -0.32 -15.55 -11.31
C HIS A 130 -1.62 -15.87 -12.06
N GLY A 131 -2.03 -14.99 -12.97
CA GLY A 131 -3.20 -15.23 -13.82
C GLY A 131 -2.89 -16.31 -14.87
N LYS A 132 -3.67 -17.40 -14.85
CA LYS A 132 -3.77 -18.48 -15.87
C LYS A 132 -2.63 -18.59 -16.88
N HIS A 133 -1.46 -19.02 -16.44
CA HIS A 133 -0.76 -20.18 -17.00
C HIS A 133 0.14 -20.71 -15.87
N GLY A 134 -0.31 -21.78 -15.20
CA GLY A 134 0.34 -22.41 -14.04
C GLY A 134 0.04 -21.74 -12.67
N GLN A 135 -0.61 -22.39 -11.68
CA GLN A 135 -1.20 -23.72 -11.63
C GLN A 135 -2.70 -23.64 -11.25
N THR A 136 -3.51 -23.81 -12.29
CA THR A 136 -4.82 -24.52 -12.30
C THR A 136 -6.04 -23.95 -11.56
N ALA A 137 -6.23 -22.63 -11.48
CA ALA A 137 -7.60 -22.12 -11.31
C ALA A 137 -7.90 -20.90 -12.19
N LYS A 138 -9.01 -21.01 -12.94
CA LYS A 138 -9.42 -20.02 -13.90
C LYS A 138 -10.07 -18.80 -13.19
N GLY A 139 -9.40 -17.63 -13.17
CA GLY A 139 -10.07 -16.33 -12.98
C GLY A 139 -10.04 -15.70 -11.58
N ALA A 140 -9.09 -16.04 -10.72
CA ALA A 140 -9.04 -15.47 -9.37
C ALA A 140 -8.08 -14.27 -9.27
N GLY A 141 -8.64 -13.06 -9.20
CA GLY A 141 -8.06 -11.98 -8.38
C GLY A 141 -7.34 -10.82 -9.07
N THR A 142 -7.18 -10.83 -10.40
CA THR A 142 -6.59 -9.70 -11.11
C THR A 142 -7.70 -8.84 -11.73
N VAL A 143 -7.96 -7.66 -11.16
CA VAL A 143 -8.83 -6.67 -11.83
C VAL A 143 -7.95 -5.78 -12.66
N PHE A 144 -8.21 -5.71 -13.95
CA PHE A 144 -7.48 -4.87 -14.88
C PHE A 144 -8.26 -3.59 -15.15
N ASP A 145 -7.56 -2.48 -15.39
CA ASP A 145 -8.15 -1.29 -15.99
C ASP A 145 -8.52 -1.56 -17.46
N LYS A 146 -9.14 -0.57 -18.10
CA LYS A 146 -9.57 -0.66 -19.51
C LYS A 146 -8.40 -0.88 -20.49
N ASN A 147 -7.17 -0.65 -20.04
CA ASN A 147 -5.94 -0.83 -20.83
C ASN A 147 -5.21 -2.14 -20.48
N GLY A 148 -5.81 -3.01 -19.66
CA GLY A 148 -5.20 -4.27 -19.26
C GLY A 148 -4.17 -4.15 -18.12
N ILE A 149 -4.18 -3.04 -17.36
CA ILE A 149 -3.25 -2.81 -16.24
C ILE A 149 -3.88 -3.27 -14.92
N PRO A 150 -3.25 -4.18 -14.15
CA PRO A 150 -3.83 -4.67 -12.90
C PRO A 150 -3.97 -3.57 -11.83
N PHE A 151 -5.18 -3.39 -11.30
CA PHE A 151 -5.59 -2.35 -10.35
C PHE A 151 -5.00 -2.48 -8.94
N ASN A 152 -4.60 -3.69 -8.51
CA ASN A 152 -3.87 -3.93 -7.27
C ASN A 152 -3.37 -5.38 -7.26
N ASN A 153 -2.11 -5.58 -7.61
CA ASN A 153 -1.47 -6.86 -7.37
C ASN A 153 -1.03 -6.92 -5.90
N VAL A 154 -1.38 -8.01 -5.23
CA VAL A 154 -0.69 -8.39 -4.00
C VAL A 154 0.73 -8.78 -4.43
N TYR A 155 1.73 -8.05 -3.94
CA TYR A 155 3.13 -8.35 -4.20
C TYR A 155 3.74 -9.03 -2.98
N VAL A 156 4.59 -10.02 -3.22
CA VAL A 156 5.43 -10.66 -2.21
C VAL A 156 6.89 -10.26 -2.42
N VAL A 157 7.57 -10.02 -1.31
CA VAL A 157 9.01 -9.80 -1.27
C VAL A 157 9.73 -11.14 -1.33
N LEU A 158 10.68 -11.25 -2.26
CA LEU A 158 11.56 -12.42 -2.41
C LEU A 158 12.83 -12.21 -1.59
N ASP A 159 13.54 -13.30 -1.27
CA ASP A 159 14.74 -13.23 -0.43
C ASP A 159 15.82 -12.32 -1.05
N ASP A 160 15.94 -12.34 -2.38
CA ASP A 160 16.81 -11.45 -3.19
C ASP A 160 16.65 -9.95 -2.86
N PHE A 161 15.47 -9.51 -2.41
CA PHE A 161 15.27 -8.13 -1.95
C PHE A 161 16.14 -7.78 -0.74
N GLY A 162 16.27 -8.68 0.23
CA GLY A 162 17.12 -8.46 1.40
C GLY A 162 18.59 -8.37 1.01
N TYR A 163 19.01 -9.15 0.01
CA TYR A 163 20.38 -9.16 -0.48
C TYR A 163 20.79 -7.87 -1.20
N LEU A 164 19.83 -7.01 -1.61
CA LEU A 164 20.11 -5.63 -2.05
C LEU A 164 20.92 -4.86 -0.98
N ALA A 165 20.74 -5.21 0.30
CA ALA A 165 21.46 -4.65 1.45
C ALA A 165 22.74 -5.45 1.84
N GLY A 166 23.17 -6.40 1.00
CA GLY A 166 24.27 -7.31 1.27
C GLY A 166 23.86 -8.57 2.03
N SER A 167 24.76 -9.57 2.01
CA SER A 167 24.50 -10.93 2.50
C SER A 167 24.07 -10.97 3.97
N VAL A 168 24.72 -10.19 4.83
CA VAL A 168 24.45 -10.17 6.28
C VAL A 168 23.04 -9.65 6.59
N ALA A 169 22.63 -8.55 5.96
CA ALA A 169 21.29 -8.00 6.16
C ALA A 169 20.22 -8.86 5.48
N GLY A 170 20.53 -9.39 4.29
CA GLY A 170 19.67 -10.31 3.54
C GLY A 170 19.32 -11.58 4.33
N LEU A 171 20.33 -12.29 4.83
CA LEU A 171 20.15 -13.50 5.64
C LEU A 171 19.29 -13.25 6.89
N LYS A 172 19.46 -12.10 7.55
CA LYS A 172 18.65 -11.73 8.71
C LYS A 172 17.19 -11.47 8.36
N LEU A 173 16.91 -10.87 7.21
CA LEU A 173 15.55 -10.68 6.73
C LEU A 173 14.92 -12.01 6.31
N GLU A 174 15.68 -12.86 5.62
CA GLU A 174 15.25 -14.21 5.24
C GLU A 174 14.88 -15.06 6.47
N MET A 175 15.73 -15.07 7.49
CA MET A 175 15.43 -15.73 8.77
C MET A 175 14.20 -15.13 9.45
N ALA A 176 14.02 -13.80 9.39
CA ALA A 176 12.84 -13.15 9.95
C ALA A 176 11.55 -13.60 9.23
N PHE A 177 11.59 -13.78 7.91
CA PHE A 177 10.47 -14.33 7.15
C PHE A 177 10.19 -15.79 7.55
N LYS A 178 11.22 -16.65 7.57
CA LYS A 178 11.07 -18.08 7.94
C LYS A 178 10.48 -18.23 9.34
N ASN A 179 10.98 -17.48 10.32
CA ASN A 179 10.50 -17.55 11.71
C ASN A 179 9.07 -17.04 11.85
N ALA A 180 8.70 -15.96 11.15
CA ALA A 180 7.34 -15.43 11.17
C ALA A 180 6.35 -16.37 10.48
N ASP A 181 6.75 -16.98 9.36
CA ASP A 181 5.96 -17.96 8.62
C ASP A 181 5.66 -19.20 9.47
N GLN A 182 6.70 -19.76 10.12
CA GLN A 182 6.55 -20.90 11.03
C GLN A 182 5.67 -20.54 12.22
N LYS A 183 5.86 -19.37 12.84
CA LYS A 183 5.02 -18.91 13.96
C LYS A 183 3.56 -18.73 13.55
N ALA A 184 3.31 -18.17 12.37
CA ALA A 184 1.97 -17.99 11.85
C ALA A 184 1.30 -19.34 11.54
N PHE A 185 2.04 -20.30 10.95
CA PHE A 185 1.56 -21.66 10.73
C PHE A 185 1.19 -22.36 12.04
N LEU A 186 2.07 -22.32 13.05
CA LEU A 186 1.80 -22.92 14.36
C LEU A 186 0.58 -22.31 15.06
N LYS A 187 0.29 -21.02 14.81
CA LYS A 187 -0.84 -20.31 15.41
C LYS A 187 -2.17 -20.62 14.72
N THR A 188 -2.20 -20.72 13.39
CA THR A 188 -3.45 -20.77 12.62
C THR A 188 -3.67 -22.08 11.86
N GLY A 189 -2.64 -22.92 11.73
CA GLY A 189 -2.61 -24.09 10.84
C GLY A 189 -2.54 -23.73 9.34
N TRP A 190 -2.54 -22.44 8.99
CA TRP A 190 -2.59 -22.01 7.60
C TRP A 190 -1.20 -21.95 6.99
N GLN A 191 -1.08 -22.35 5.74
CA GLN A 191 0.11 -22.15 4.92
C GLN A 191 0.18 -20.71 4.40
N LEU A 192 1.35 -20.33 3.87
CA LEU A 192 1.57 -19.00 3.30
C LEU A 192 0.54 -18.65 2.22
N HIS A 193 0.17 -19.62 1.38
CA HIS A 193 -0.83 -19.42 0.33
C HIS A 193 -2.19 -18.97 0.90
N GLU A 194 -2.66 -19.61 1.96
CA GLU A 194 -3.94 -19.30 2.59
C GLU A 194 -3.92 -17.91 3.25
N ARG A 195 -2.81 -17.56 3.93
CA ARG A 195 -2.63 -16.20 4.47
C ARG A 195 -2.64 -15.15 3.37
N LEU A 196 -2.02 -15.43 2.21
CA LEU A 196 -2.06 -14.53 1.06
C LEU A 196 -3.47 -14.36 0.50
N LEU A 197 -4.30 -15.42 0.49
CA LEU A 197 -5.70 -15.34 0.11
C LEU A 197 -6.49 -14.42 1.04
N THR A 198 -6.23 -14.47 2.35
CA THR A 198 -6.82 -13.54 3.32
C THR A 198 -6.45 -12.09 2.99
N VAL A 199 -5.17 -11.79 2.76
CA VAL A 199 -4.71 -10.44 2.36
C VAL A 199 -5.42 -9.95 1.10
N ARG A 200 -5.54 -10.83 0.10
CA ARG A 200 -6.26 -10.53 -1.15
C ARG A 200 -7.72 -10.19 -0.88
N ASN A 201 -8.42 -11.03 -0.12
CA ASN A 201 -9.84 -10.86 0.16
C ASN A 201 -10.09 -9.55 0.93
N THR A 202 -9.29 -9.25 1.95
CA THR A 202 -9.40 -7.98 2.70
C THR A 202 -9.19 -6.76 1.80
N LEU A 203 -8.20 -6.79 0.89
CA LEU A 203 -7.98 -5.72 -0.08
C LEU A 203 -9.13 -5.59 -1.08
N TRP A 204 -9.71 -6.71 -1.48
CA TRP A 204 -10.84 -6.80 -2.39
C TRP A 204 -12.11 -6.21 -1.76
N GLU A 205 -12.48 -6.67 -0.57
CA GLU A 205 -13.62 -6.19 0.22
C GLU A 205 -13.52 -4.68 0.46
N GLY A 206 -12.38 -4.20 0.95
CA GLY A 206 -12.17 -2.76 1.13
C GLY A 206 -12.18 -1.95 -0.19
N THR A 207 -11.95 -2.59 -1.33
CA THR A 207 -12.13 -1.95 -2.65
C THR A 207 -13.59 -1.89 -3.06
N ILE A 208 -14.35 -2.97 -2.83
CA ILE A 208 -15.80 -3.01 -3.05
C ILE A 208 -16.49 -1.96 -2.17
N GLU A 209 -16.20 -1.92 -0.86
CA GLU A 209 -16.79 -0.94 0.07
C GLU A 209 -16.56 0.50 -0.40
N ARG A 210 -15.32 0.84 -0.79
CA ARG A 210 -14.99 2.17 -1.32
C ARG A 210 -15.73 2.47 -2.61
N ARG A 211 -15.85 1.50 -3.53
CA ARG A 211 -16.62 1.67 -4.77
C ARG A 211 -18.10 1.84 -4.48
N THR A 212 -18.68 1.05 -3.60
CA THR A 212 -20.09 1.17 -3.16
C THR A 212 -20.33 2.53 -2.50
N LYS A 213 -19.42 3.02 -1.66
CA LYS A 213 -19.48 4.37 -1.08
C LYS A 213 -19.40 5.47 -2.15
N ASN A 214 -18.52 5.33 -3.14
CA ASN A 214 -18.39 6.29 -4.23
C ASN A 214 -19.59 6.29 -5.19
N ILE A 215 -20.13 5.11 -5.51
CA ILE A 215 -21.36 4.96 -6.30
C ILE A 215 -22.52 5.62 -5.56
N THR A 216 -22.70 5.32 -4.28
CA THR A 216 -23.78 5.91 -3.49
C THR A 216 -23.62 7.41 -3.31
N THR A 217 -22.41 7.92 -3.09
CA THR A 217 -22.13 9.37 -2.94
C THR A 217 -22.26 10.11 -4.27
N GLY A 218 -21.75 9.56 -5.37
CA GLY A 218 -21.86 10.15 -6.71
C GLY A 218 -23.25 10.06 -7.31
N CYS A 219 -24.04 9.04 -6.94
CA CYS A 219 -25.46 8.97 -7.24
C CYS A 219 -26.24 9.99 -6.42
N LEU A 220 -25.99 10.10 -5.10
CA LEU A 220 -26.60 11.11 -4.23
C LEU A 220 -26.35 12.52 -4.75
N LYS A 221 -25.09 12.85 -5.05
CA LYS A 221 -24.71 14.17 -5.58
C LYS A 221 -25.43 14.48 -6.89
N ARG A 222 -25.52 13.51 -7.82
CA ARG A 222 -26.24 13.67 -9.09
C ARG A 222 -27.75 13.79 -8.92
N THR A 223 -28.34 13.08 -7.96
CA THR A 223 -29.77 13.18 -7.66
C THR A 223 -30.09 14.53 -7.02
N ILE A 224 -29.31 14.95 -6.02
CA ILE A 224 -29.55 16.22 -5.30
C ILE A 224 -29.26 17.44 -6.17
N ALA A 225 -28.19 17.42 -6.97
CA ALA A 225 -27.86 18.55 -7.84
C ALA A 225 -28.92 18.84 -8.92
N LYS A 226 -29.87 17.91 -9.16
CA LYS A 226 -31.01 18.10 -10.08
C LYS A 226 -32.26 18.63 -9.38
N ILE A 227 -32.26 18.74 -8.05
CA ILE A 227 -33.40 19.20 -7.26
C ILE A 227 -33.25 20.69 -7.01
N THR A 228 -34.31 21.44 -7.27
CA THR A 228 -34.37 22.89 -7.03
C THR A 228 -34.93 23.23 -5.64
N ASP A 229 -35.82 22.40 -5.11
CA ASP A 229 -36.38 22.57 -3.75
C ASP A 229 -35.44 22.04 -2.66
N ARG A 230 -35.01 22.95 -1.79
CA ARG A 230 -34.12 22.65 -0.66
C ARG A 230 -34.78 21.69 0.34
N SER A 231 -36.06 21.85 0.63
CA SER A 231 -36.77 21.00 1.59
C SER A 231 -36.83 19.55 1.10
N ARG A 232 -37.07 19.36 -0.20
CA ARG A 232 -37.00 18.04 -0.82
C ARG A 232 -35.59 17.45 -0.81
N ALA A 233 -34.56 18.25 -1.02
CA ALA A 233 -33.17 17.82 -0.95
C ALA A 233 -32.75 17.40 0.48
N VAL A 234 -33.16 18.16 1.50
CA VAL A 234 -33.01 17.83 2.93
C VAL A 234 -33.63 16.46 3.22
N GLN A 235 -34.88 16.26 2.78
CA GLN A 235 -35.62 15.03 3.04
C GLN A 235 -34.93 13.80 2.45
N ILE A 236 -34.41 13.89 1.22
CA ILE A 236 -33.70 12.78 0.56
C ILE A 236 -32.37 12.46 1.26
N ILE A 237 -31.63 13.48 1.73
CA ILE A 237 -30.42 13.26 2.53
C ILE A 237 -30.79 12.57 3.84
N PHE A 238 -31.83 13.05 4.51
CA PHE A 238 -32.26 12.56 5.80
C PHE A 238 -32.80 11.12 5.74
N GLU A 239 -33.66 10.80 4.78
CA GLU A 239 -34.13 9.42 4.55
C GLU A 239 -32.98 8.45 4.27
N ARG A 240 -31.93 8.92 3.59
CA ARG A 240 -30.75 8.11 3.30
C ARG A 240 -29.86 7.93 4.53
N MET A 241 -29.80 8.94 5.42
CA MET A 241 -29.15 8.82 6.72
C MET A 241 -29.87 7.79 7.60
N LYS A 242 -31.22 7.85 7.63
CA LYS A 242 -32.08 6.85 8.30
C LYS A 242 -31.85 5.44 7.80
N LYS A 243 -31.82 5.24 6.48
CA LYS A 243 -31.55 3.90 5.89
C LYS A 243 -30.17 3.34 6.24
N ARG A 244 -29.23 4.18 6.67
CA ARG A 244 -27.87 3.79 7.08
C ARG A 244 -27.69 3.74 8.60
N GLY A 245 -28.74 4.08 9.37
CA GLY A 245 -28.68 4.21 10.83
C GLY A 245 -27.75 5.33 11.31
N GLU A 246 -27.42 6.29 10.44
CA GLU A 246 -26.53 7.41 10.80
C GLU A 246 -27.22 8.39 11.76
N ASP A 247 -28.56 8.46 11.73
CA ASP A 247 -29.39 9.29 12.60
C ASP A 247 -29.40 8.79 14.06
N LEU A 248 -29.21 7.49 14.28
CA LEU A 248 -29.21 6.88 15.62
C LEU A 248 -28.01 7.31 16.48
N LEU A 249 -27.00 7.93 15.88
CA LEU A 249 -25.73 8.30 16.51
C LEU A 249 -25.56 9.82 16.70
N LEU A 250 -26.58 10.61 16.38
CA LEU A 250 -26.49 12.07 16.31
C LEU A 250 -27.64 12.73 17.09
N ASN A 251 -27.33 13.80 17.82
CA ASN A 251 -28.38 14.66 18.35
C ASN A 251 -28.96 15.58 17.25
N GLU A 252 -30.10 16.23 17.50
CA GLU A 252 -30.81 17.05 16.50
C GLU A 252 -29.91 18.14 15.89
N PHE A 253 -29.06 18.77 16.69
CA PHE A 253 -28.16 19.82 16.22
C PHE A 253 -27.03 19.28 15.32
N GLU A 254 -26.45 18.13 15.68
CA GLU A 254 -25.42 17.46 14.89
C GLU A 254 -25.96 16.92 13.57
N LEU A 255 -27.19 16.40 13.61
CA LEU A 255 -27.92 15.93 12.45
C LEU A 255 -28.13 17.08 11.45
N ASP A 256 -28.62 18.23 11.91
CA ASP A 256 -28.88 19.40 11.07
C ASP A 256 -27.60 19.97 10.46
N ARG A 257 -26.50 19.98 11.24
CA ARG A 257 -25.18 20.39 10.76
C ARG A 257 -24.67 19.47 9.66
N ILE A 258 -24.84 18.16 9.80
CA ILE A 258 -24.41 17.16 8.81
C ILE A 258 -25.25 17.24 7.54
N ILE A 259 -26.57 17.40 7.65
CA ILE A 259 -27.48 17.60 6.51
C ILE A 259 -27.07 18.84 5.72
N ASN A 260 -26.86 19.98 6.40
CA ASN A 260 -26.44 21.22 5.76
C ASN A 260 -25.04 21.15 5.12
N ALA A 261 -24.11 20.38 5.70
CA ALA A 261 -22.82 20.11 5.08
C ALA A 261 -22.96 19.27 3.79
N ARG A 262 -23.85 18.28 3.80
CA ARG A 262 -24.12 17.41 2.64
C ARG A 262 -24.83 18.17 1.52
N LEU A 263 -25.79 19.04 1.83
CA LEU A 263 -26.43 19.94 0.87
C LEU A 263 -25.41 20.81 0.15
N ARG A 264 -24.53 21.47 0.91
CA ARG A 264 -23.44 22.30 0.35
C ARG A 264 -22.52 21.49 -0.55
N SER A 265 -22.12 20.28 -0.14
CA SER A 265 -21.32 19.39 -0.98
C SER A 265 -22.01 18.94 -2.28
N CYS A 266 -23.35 19.03 -2.32
CA CYS A 266 -24.19 18.71 -3.47
C CYS A 266 -24.55 19.93 -4.35
N GLY A 267 -24.04 21.13 -4.03
CA GLY A 267 -24.23 22.32 -4.86
C GLY A 267 -25.36 23.25 -4.44
N PHE A 268 -26.02 23.01 -3.30
CA PHE A 268 -26.94 24.00 -2.73
C PHE A 268 -26.13 25.15 -2.09
N SER A 269 -26.36 26.38 -2.56
CA SER A 269 -25.89 27.58 -1.86
C SER A 269 -26.59 27.71 -0.51
N ALA A 270 -25.88 28.29 0.47
CA ALA A 270 -26.41 28.52 1.81
C ALA A 270 -27.75 29.27 1.74
#